data_AF-A0A3N5R9F2-F1
#
_entry.id   AF-A0A3N5R9F2-F1
#
_cell.length_a   1.000
_cell.length_b   1.000
_cell.length_c   1.000
_cell.angle_alpha   90.00
_cell.angle_beta   90.00
_cell.angle_gamma   90.00
#
_symmetry.space_group_name_H-M   'P 1'
#
loop_
_entity.id
_entity.type
_entity.pdbx_description
1 polymer ?
#
loop_
_entity_poly.entity_id
_entity_poly.type
_entity_poly.pdbx_seq_one_letter_code
_entity_poly.pdbx_strand_id
1 'polypeptide(L)'
;DWSSIYSLLRTYFDNDLDPLDQVFLADYNGKLIYDFVPTNCKLFNYLGVTGISPILDNKIIDMSLRIPPLVKFNKESNMGKIPLREILSKLDSKNVSDAKIGFGMDLKKLWTSSAKEIVISTLSNASVFRDKIISSDFYDRSIKRIEETGDLRYISKMLQLLSLEIWYKMFITFELSPKSSL
;
A
#
# COMPACT_ATOMS: atom_id res chain seq x y z
N ASP A 1 -7.57 10.90 -19.15
CA ASP A 1 -6.16 10.88 -19.58
C ASP A 1 -5.28 10.86 -18.32
N TRP A 2 -4.22 10.04 -18.29
CA TRP A 2 -3.30 9.97 -17.15
C TRP A 2 -2.40 11.20 -17.03
N SER A 3 -2.23 11.96 -18.12
CA SER A 3 -1.38 13.14 -18.17
C SER A 3 -1.77 14.21 -17.13
N SER A 4 -3.06 14.42 -16.88
CA SER A 4 -3.52 15.38 -15.87
C SER A 4 -3.14 14.97 -14.45
N ILE A 5 -3.28 13.67 -14.13
CA ILE A 5 -2.86 13.11 -12.83
C ILE A 5 -1.34 13.24 -12.68
N TYR A 6 -0.57 12.88 -13.70
CA TYR A 6 0.89 13.00 -13.66
C TYR A 6 1.33 14.46 -13.53
N SER A 7 0.63 15.40 -14.16
CA SER A 7 0.93 16.83 -14.01
C SER A 7 0.74 17.33 -12.58
N LEU A 8 -0.22 16.79 -11.83
CA LEU A 8 -0.42 17.15 -10.41
C LEU A 8 0.74 16.69 -9.54
N LEU A 9 1.37 15.56 -9.89
CA LEU A 9 2.47 14.98 -9.12
C LEU A 9 3.84 15.51 -9.55
N ARG A 10 3.99 15.96 -10.80
CA ARG A 10 5.28 16.33 -11.40
C ARG A 10 6.07 17.35 -10.58
N THR A 11 5.40 18.37 -10.04
CA THR A 11 6.03 19.42 -9.22
C THR A 11 6.71 18.88 -7.96
N TYR A 12 6.31 17.71 -7.46
CA TYR A 12 6.95 17.07 -6.31
C TYR A 12 8.18 16.22 -6.69
N PHE A 13 8.42 16.03 -7.99
CA PHE A 13 9.55 15.28 -8.57
C PHE A 13 10.40 16.17 -9.50
N ASP A 14 10.23 17.49 -9.41
CA ASP A 14 10.98 18.47 -10.20
C ASP A 14 12.18 18.97 -9.38
N ASN A 15 13.23 18.15 -9.31
CA ASN A 15 14.49 18.47 -8.64
C ASN A 15 15.67 17.80 -9.36
N ASP A 16 16.89 18.19 -8.98
CA ASP A 16 18.13 17.79 -9.66
C ASP A 16 18.56 16.34 -9.41
N LEU A 17 17.85 15.57 -8.59
CA LEU A 17 18.19 14.16 -8.34
C LEU A 17 17.79 13.28 -9.53
N ASP A 18 18.52 12.18 -9.73
CA ASP A 18 18.11 11.14 -10.69
C ASP A 18 16.70 10.63 -10.32
N PRO A 19 15.82 10.35 -11.31
CA PRO A 19 14.48 9.88 -11.03
C PRO A 19 14.41 8.68 -10.07
N LEU A 20 15.39 7.78 -10.09
CA LEU A 20 15.42 6.64 -9.18
C LEU A 20 15.77 7.04 -7.73
N ASP A 21 16.66 8.02 -7.55
CA ASP A 21 16.95 8.60 -6.24
C ASP A 21 15.70 9.27 -5.65
N GLN A 22 14.96 10.02 -6.48
CA GLN A 22 13.72 10.65 -6.06
C GLN A 22 12.67 9.63 -5.60
N VAL A 23 12.53 8.52 -6.33
CA VAL A 23 11.60 7.43 -5.95
C VAL A 23 12.03 6.79 -4.63
N PHE A 24 13.32 6.51 -4.42
CA PHE A 24 13.79 5.96 -3.16
C PHE A 24 13.59 6.91 -1.99
N LEU A 25 13.86 8.20 -2.20
CA LEU A 25 13.64 9.21 -1.18
C LEU A 25 12.16 9.35 -0.81
N ALA A 26 11.27 9.31 -1.81
CA ALA A 26 9.82 9.36 -1.62
C ALA A 26 9.26 8.11 -0.94
N ASP A 27 9.78 6.91 -1.23
CA ASP A 27 9.36 5.68 -0.56
C ASP A 27 9.79 5.68 0.92
N TYR A 28 11.05 6.06 1.20
CA TYR A 28 11.54 6.16 2.58
C TYR A 28 10.80 7.24 3.36
N ASN A 29 10.80 8.49 2.89
CA ASN A 29 10.18 9.62 3.60
C ASN A 29 8.66 9.66 3.47
N GLY A 30 8.05 8.80 2.68
CA GLY A 30 6.60 8.69 2.55
C GLY A 30 6.13 7.39 3.14
N LYS A 31 6.05 6.38 2.28
CA LYS A 31 5.38 5.11 2.56
C LYS A 31 5.97 4.35 3.75
N LEU A 32 7.29 4.27 3.85
CA LEU A 32 7.92 3.53 4.93
C LEU A 32 7.65 4.20 6.28
N ILE A 33 7.98 5.48 6.42
CA ILE A 33 7.94 6.19 7.71
C ILE A 33 6.51 6.54 8.14
N TYR A 34 5.60 6.85 7.21
CA TYR A 34 4.25 7.29 7.55
C TYR A 34 3.16 6.23 7.42
N ASP A 35 3.41 5.11 6.74
CA ASP A 35 2.44 4.02 6.62
C ASP A 35 2.98 2.74 7.26
N PHE A 36 4.07 2.16 6.73
CA PHE A 36 4.50 0.82 7.16
C PHE A 36 5.00 0.78 8.61
N VAL A 37 5.84 1.73 9.04
CA VAL A 37 6.36 1.75 10.41
C VAL A 37 5.22 1.98 11.42
N PRO A 38 4.36 3.02 11.30
CA PRO A 38 3.28 3.24 12.24
C PRO A 38 2.25 2.10 12.27
N THR A 39 1.91 1.53 11.11
CA THR A 39 0.96 0.42 11.01
C THR A 39 1.48 -0.82 11.74
N ASN A 40 2.73 -1.21 11.50
CA ASN A 40 3.35 -2.33 12.19
C ASN A 40 3.47 -2.08 13.69
N CYS A 41 3.89 -0.87 14.11
CA CYS A 41 3.96 -0.51 15.53
C CYS A 41 2.60 -0.62 16.23
N LYS A 42 1.51 -0.13 15.61
CA LYS A 42 0.15 -0.26 16.15
C LYS A 42 -0.27 -1.72 16.27
N LEU A 43 0.02 -2.55 15.27
CA LEU A 43 -0.27 -3.98 15.29
C LEU A 43 0.49 -4.69 16.42
N PHE A 44 1.79 -4.44 16.55
CA PHE A 44 2.62 -5.04 17.59
C PHE A 44 2.15 -4.64 19.00
N ASN A 45 1.85 -3.36 19.21
CA ASN A 45 1.32 -2.85 20.46
C ASN A 45 -0.03 -3.49 20.81
N TYR A 46 -0.93 -3.62 19.84
CA TYR A 46 -2.22 -4.28 20.03
C TYR A 46 -2.07 -5.76 20.45
N LEU A 47 -1.12 -6.47 19.85
CA LEU A 47 -0.82 -7.87 20.19
C LEU A 47 0.05 -8.02 21.45
N GLY A 48 0.53 -6.92 22.04
CA GLY A 48 1.43 -6.96 23.19
C GLY A 48 2.81 -7.57 22.88
N VAL A 49 3.27 -7.47 21.63
CA VAL A 49 4.57 -8.03 21.20
C VAL A 49 5.56 -6.92 20.85
N THR A 50 6.86 -7.20 20.99
CA THR A 50 7.92 -6.30 20.54
C THR A 50 8.33 -6.66 19.11
N GLY A 51 8.05 -5.77 18.15
CA GLY A 51 8.54 -5.92 16.78
C GLY A 51 9.93 -5.32 16.61
N ILE A 52 10.84 -6.08 15.99
CA ILE A 52 12.17 -5.60 15.61
C ILE A 52 12.30 -5.56 14.09
N SER A 53 12.95 -4.53 13.56
CA SER A 53 13.20 -4.37 12.12
C SER A 53 14.70 -4.15 11.88
N PRO A 54 15.52 -5.21 11.83
CA PRO A 54 16.98 -5.08 11.74
C PRO A 54 17.46 -4.26 10.54
N ILE A 55 16.77 -4.34 9.40
CA ILE A 55 17.12 -3.59 8.17
C ILE A 55 16.90 -2.07 8.33
N LEU A 56 16.09 -1.64 9.31
CA LEU A 56 15.86 -0.23 9.63
C LEU A 56 16.83 0.31 10.69
N ASP A 57 17.92 -0.40 10.98
CA ASP A 57 19.00 0.14 11.80
C ASP A 57 19.64 1.37 11.14
N ASN A 58 19.98 2.39 11.94
CA ASN A 58 20.52 3.64 11.45
C ASN A 58 21.82 3.47 10.64
N LYS A 59 22.68 2.51 11.00
CA LYS A 59 23.92 2.25 10.25
C LYS A 59 23.63 1.60 8.91
N ILE A 60 22.62 0.72 8.84
CA ILE A 60 22.18 0.11 7.59
C ILE A 60 21.53 1.15 6.69
N ILE A 61 20.68 2.02 7.22
CA ILE A 61 20.06 3.12 6.46
C ILE A 61 21.13 4.05 5.92
N ASP A 62 22.04 4.53 6.77
CA ASP A 62 23.14 5.43 6.39
C ASP A 62 24.06 4.81 5.33
N MET A 63 24.43 3.54 5.49
CA MET A 63 25.13 2.78 4.44
C MET A 63 24.31 2.72 3.14
N SER A 64 23.01 2.42 3.23
CA SER A 64 22.15 2.26 2.06
C SER A 64 22.02 3.56 1.28
N LEU A 65 21.94 4.72 1.95
CA LEU A 65 21.85 6.03 1.29
C LEU A 65 23.12 6.39 0.51
N ARG A 66 24.28 5.86 0.92
CA ARG A 66 25.56 6.07 0.21
C ARG A 66 25.77 5.14 -1.00
N ILE A 67 24.96 4.09 -1.15
CA ILE A 67 25.05 3.18 -2.30
C ILE A 67 24.32 3.80 -3.50
N PRO A 68 25.00 3.98 -4.66
CA PRO A 68 24.36 4.52 -5.86
C PRO A 68 23.15 3.68 -6.31
N PRO A 69 22.05 4.27 -6.79
CA PRO A 69 20.85 3.55 -7.21
C PRO A 69 21.07 2.45 -8.24
N LEU A 70 21.98 2.68 -9.19
CA LEU A 70 22.32 1.72 -10.25
C LEU A 70 22.95 0.43 -9.70
N VAL A 71 23.52 0.47 -8.49
CA VAL A 71 24.02 -0.71 -7.78
C VAL A 71 22.88 -1.46 -7.08
N LYS A 72 21.77 -0.78 -6.73
CA LYS A 72 20.60 -1.38 -6.07
C LYS A 72 19.61 -1.99 -7.05
N PHE A 73 19.57 -1.46 -8.28
CA PHE A 73 18.57 -1.80 -9.29
C PHE A 73 19.17 -1.79 -10.71
N ASN A 74 18.97 -2.91 -11.42
CA ASN A 74 19.32 -3.05 -12.83
C ASN A 74 18.07 -2.77 -13.69
N LYS A 75 18.15 -1.72 -14.52
CA LYS A 75 17.06 -1.28 -15.39
C LYS A 75 16.76 -2.26 -16.53
N GLU A 76 17.78 -2.90 -17.10
CA GLU A 76 17.64 -3.83 -18.24
C GLU A 76 16.92 -5.11 -17.84
N SER A 77 17.30 -5.69 -16.69
CA SER A 77 16.67 -6.90 -16.17
C SER A 77 15.46 -6.62 -15.27
N ASN A 78 15.18 -5.35 -14.97
CA ASN A 78 14.18 -4.91 -13.99
C ASN A 78 14.34 -5.57 -12.60
N MET A 79 15.60 -5.80 -12.18
CA MET A 79 15.91 -6.51 -10.95
C MET A 79 16.41 -5.54 -9.88
N GLY A 80 15.70 -5.49 -8.76
CA GLY A 80 16.09 -4.73 -7.58
C GLY A 80 16.68 -5.59 -6.46
N LYS A 81 17.08 -4.91 -5.37
CA LYS A 81 17.66 -5.50 -4.17
C LYS A 81 18.96 -6.28 -4.46
N ILE A 82 19.73 -5.83 -5.45
CA ILE A 82 20.92 -6.54 -5.93
C ILE A 82 21.92 -6.83 -4.79
N PRO A 83 22.32 -5.86 -3.94
CA PRO A 83 23.26 -6.15 -2.85
C PRO A 83 22.72 -7.19 -1.86
N LEU A 84 21.42 -7.16 -1.57
CA LEU A 84 20.79 -8.13 -0.70
C LEU A 84 20.78 -9.53 -1.34
N ARG A 85 20.51 -9.63 -2.64
CA ARG A 85 20.55 -10.91 -3.37
C ARG A 85 21.97 -11.50 -3.38
N GLU A 86 23.00 -10.68 -3.52
CA GLU A 86 24.41 -11.13 -3.44
C GLU A 86 24.81 -11.62 -2.05
N ILE A 87 24.28 -11.00 -0.99
CA ILE A 87 24.49 -11.49 0.38
C ILE A 87 23.76 -12.82 0.56
N LEU A 88 22.51 -12.90 0.11
CA LEU A 88 21.69 -14.10 0.25
C LEU A 88 22.19 -15.28 -0.58
N SER A 89 22.84 -15.05 -1.73
CA SER A 89 23.41 -16.12 -2.55
C SER A 89 24.61 -16.82 -1.90
N LYS A 90 25.26 -16.15 -0.94
CA LYS A 90 26.33 -16.72 -0.11
C LYS A 90 25.80 -17.58 1.04
N LEU A 91 24.51 -17.45 1.35
CA LEU A 91 23.77 -18.31 2.28
C LEU A 91 23.02 -19.36 1.44
N ASP A 92 22.72 -20.55 1.96
CA ASP A 92 22.11 -21.64 1.16
C ASP A 92 20.90 -21.13 0.34
N SER A 93 21.09 -21.03 -0.96
CA SER A 93 20.35 -20.11 -1.84
C SER A 93 19.04 -20.70 -2.39
N LYS A 94 18.67 -21.90 -1.93
CA LYS A 94 17.51 -22.66 -2.46
C LYS A 94 16.16 -21.94 -2.32
N ASN A 95 16.08 -20.91 -1.47
CA ASN A 95 14.84 -20.20 -1.16
C ASN A 95 14.78 -18.75 -1.67
N VAL A 96 15.76 -18.27 -2.44
CA VAL A 96 15.74 -16.91 -2.98
C VAL A 96 14.94 -16.90 -4.29
N SER A 97 13.65 -16.58 -4.20
CA SER A 97 12.82 -16.40 -5.39
C SER A 97 13.19 -15.13 -6.16
N ASP A 98 13.15 -15.21 -7.50
CA ASP A 98 13.23 -14.02 -8.35
C ASP A 98 11.93 -13.21 -8.35
N ALA A 99 10.81 -13.86 -8.02
CA ALA A 99 9.52 -13.19 -7.93
C ALA A 99 9.39 -12.34 -6.67
N LYS A 100 8.87 -11.11 -6.84
CA LYS A 100 8.44 -10.29 -5.71
C LYS A 100 7.16 -10.86 -5.14
N ILE A 101 7.28 -11.60 -4.04
CA ILE A 101 6.14 -12.11 -3.27
C ILE A 101 5.94 -11.17 -2.08
N GLY A 102 4.81 -10.47 -2.05
CA GLY A 102 4.39 -9.69 -0.88
C GLY A 102 3.63 -10.57 0.11
N PHE A 103 3.43 -10.06 1.32
CA PHE A 103 2.45 -10.62 2.26
C PHE A 103 1.05 -10.17 1.81
N GLY A 104 0.51 -10.85 0.80
CA GLY A 104 -0.84 -10.62 0.29
C GLY A 104 -1.86 -11.48 1.03
N MET A 105 -3.01 -10.90 1.36
CA MET A 105 -4.16 -11.67 1.80
C MET A 105 -4.87 -12.28 0.58
N ASP A 106 -5.43 -13.48 0.73
CA ASP A 106 -6.34 -14.03 -0.26
C ASP A 106 -7.63 -13.21 -0.28
N LEU A 107 -7.68 -12.23 -1.19
CA LEU A 107 -8.79 -11.30 -1.28
C LEU A 107 -10.09 -11.99 -1.68
N LYS A 108 -10.05 -13.09 -2.44
CA LYS A 108 -11.26 -13.85 -2.77
C LYS A 108 -11.82 -14.49 -1.51
N LYS A 109 -10.97 -15.17 -0.73
CA LYS A 109 -11.38 -15.77 0.53
C LYS A 109 -11.85 -14.73 1.54
N LEU A 110 -11.17 -13.58 1.65
CA LEU A 110 -11.61 -12.49 2.51
C LEU A 110 -13.00 -11.99 2.08
N TRP A 111 -13.18 -11.74 0.79
CA TRP A 111 -14.43 -11.23 0.23
C TRP A 111 -15.60 -12.15 0.54
N THR A 112 -15.44 -13.45 0.27
CA THR A 112 -16.51 -14.43 0.48
C THR A 112 -16.76 -14.76 1.95
N SER A 113 -15.76 -14.62 2.82
CA SER A 113 -15.90 -14.95 4.25
C SER A 113 -16.55 -13.85 5.08
N SER A 114 -16.25 -12.58 4.82
CA SER A 114 -16.70 -11.49 5.70
C SER A 114 -16.72 -10.12 5.02
N ALA A 115 -15.75 -9.80 4.15
CA ALA A 115 -15.60 -8.44 3.68
C ALA A 115 -16.74 -7.95 2.79
N LYS A 116 -17.40 -8.83 2.03
CA LYS A 116 -18.55 -8.44 1.20
C LYS A 116 -19.66 -7.83 2.03
N GLU A 117 -20.03 -8.45 3.14
CA GLU A 117 -21.12 -7.98 4.01
C GLU A 117 -20.78 -6.63 4.64
N ILE A 118 -19.56 -6.48 5.16
CA ILE A 118 -19.07 -5.22 5.75
C ILE A 118 -19.08 -4.10 4.71
N VAL A 119 -18.58 -4.38 3.50
CA VAL A 119 -18.55 -3.40 2.41
C VAL A 119 -19.97 -2.98 2.03
N ILE A 120 -20.89 -3.92 1.82
CA ILE A 120 -22.25 -3.60 1.41
C ILE A 120 -22.95 -2.80 2.50
N SER A 121 -22.93 -3.28 3.75
CA SER A 121 -23.59 -2.62 4.87
C SER A 121 -23.05 -1.20 5.13
N THR A 122 -21.73 -1.01 5.01
CA THR A 122 -21.10 0.30 5.24
C THR A 122 -21.32 1.25 4.06
N LEU A 123 -21.28 0.75 2.82
CA LEU A 123 -21.30 1.60 1.63
C LEU A 123 -22.70 1.85 1.04
N SER A 124 -23.73 1.07 1.37
CA SER A 124 -25.08 1.28 0.83
C SER A 124 -25.63 2.70 1.01
N ASN A 125 -25.23 3.42 2.06
CA ASN A 125 -25.55 4.83 2.29
C ASN A 125 -24.30 5.65 2.62
N ALA A 126 -23.19 5.39 1.90
CA ALA A 126 -21.89 5.99 2.20
C ALA A 126 -21.92 7.53 2.10
N SER A 127 -21.26 8.20 3.04
CA SER A 127 -21.10 9.65 3.04
C SER A 127 -20.29 10.13 1.83
N VAL A 128 -19.31 9.32 1.37
CA VAL A 128 -18.54 9.60 0.15
C VAL A 128 -19.39 9.62 -1.13
N PHE A 129 -20.53 8.93 -1.16
CA PHE A 129 -21.45 8.97 -2.31
C PHE A 129 -22.41 10.16 -2.21
N ARG A 130 -22.98 10.38 -1.03
CA ARG A 130 -23.86 11.53 -0.75
C ARG A 130 -23.18 12.86 -1.09
N ASP A 131 -21.91 12.99 -0.71
CA ASP A 131 -21.12 14.21 -0.92
C ASP A 131 -20.42 14.23 -2.29
N LYS A 132 -20.70 13.25 -3.15
CA LYS A 132 -20.21 13.14 -4.55
C LYS A 132 -18.68 13.09 -4.67
N ILE A 133 -17.99 12.58 -3.65
CA ILE A 133 -16.54 12.32 -3.69
C ILE A 133 -16.24 11.15 -4.65
N ILE A 134 -17.08 10.11 -4.60
CA ILE A 134 -17.06 8.95 -5.50
C ILE A 134 -18.48 8.78 -6.08
N SER A 135 -18.57 8.38 -7.35
CA SER A 135 -19.86 8.02 -7.97
C SER A 135 -20.41 6.72 -7.38
N SER A 136 -21.67 6.73 -6.92
CA SER A 136 -22.38 5.51 -6.48
C SER A 136 -22.52 4.48 -7.61
N ASP A 137 -22.70 4.95 -8.85
CA ASP A 137 -22.79 4.09 -10.03
C ASP A 137 -21.46 3.34 -10.31
N PHE A 138 -20.32 3.88 -9.90
CA PHE A 138 -19.07 3.13 -9.91
C PHE A 138 -19.08 1.98 -8.90
N TYR A 139 -19.65 2.18 -7.71
CA TYR A 139 -19.82 1.13 -6.70
C TYR A 139 -20.74 0.01 -7.20
N ASP A 140 -21.93 0.35 -7.71
CA ASP A 140 -22.92 -0.63 -8.17
C ASP A 140 -22.38 -1.52 -9.29
N ARG A 141 -21.72 -0.91 -10.30
CA ARG A 141 -21.06 -1.67 -11.37
C ARG A 141 -19.92 -2.53 -10.85
N SER A 142 -19.18 -2.04 -9.84
CA SER A 142 -18.08 -2.79 -9.24
C SER A 142 -18.58 -4.03 -8.51
N ILE A 143 -19.64 -3.91 -7.71
CA ILE A 143 -20.28 -5.05 -7.04
C ILE A 143 -20.77 -6.05 -8.06
N LYS A 144 -21.55 -5.62 -9.06
CA LYS A 144 -22.05 -6.50 -10.12
C LYS A 144 -20.91 -7.30 -10.78
N ARG A 145 -19.82 -6.62 -11.15
CA ARG A 145 -18.65 -7.26 -11.76
C ARG A 145 -17.98 -8.27 -10.84
N ILE A 146 -17.87 -7.98 -9.54
CA ILE A 146 -17.29 -8.91 -8.57
C ILE A 146 -18.15 -10.17 -8.49
N GLU A 147 -19.47 -10.03 -8.42
CA GLU A 147 -20.39 -11.17 -8.35
C GLU A 147 -20.35 -12.02 -9.62
N GLU A 148 -20.22 -11.41 -10.80
CA GLU A 148 -20.16 -12.12 -12.08
C GLU A 148 -18.83 -12.83 -12.32
N THR A 149 -17.71 -12.25 -11.85
CA THR A 149 -16.36 -12.66 -12.32
C THR A 149 -15.37 -12.98 -11.20
N GLY A 150 -15.65 -12.59 -9.96
CA GLY A 150 -14.69 -12.63 -8.87
C GLY A 150 -13.41 -11.80 -9.12
N ASP A 151 -13.51 -10.69 -9.88
CA ASP A 151 -12.35 -9.87 -10.26
C ASP A 151 -11.66 -9.27 -9.03
N LEU A 152 -10.48 -9.81 -8.70
CA LEU A 152 -9.64 -9.41 -7.57
C LEU A 152 -9.35 -7.91 -7.53
N ARG A 153 -9.24 -7.25 -8.68
CA ARG A 153 -8.96 -5.82 -8.74
C ARG A 153 -10.15 -5.02 -8.22
N TYR A 154 -11.37 -5.46 -8.49
CA TYR A 154 -12.57 -4.78 -8.01
C TYR A 154 -12.85 -5.08 -6.55
N ILE A 155 -12.57 -6.31 -6.08
CA ILE A 155 -12.55 -6.62 -4.63
C ILE A 155 -11.61 -5.65 -3.90
N SER A 156 -10.38 -5.50 -4.38
CA SER A 156 -9.39 -4.58 -3.80
C SER A 156 -9.91 -3.13 -3.79
N LYS A 157 -10.53 -2.66 -4.88
CA LYS A 157 -11.14 -1.32 -4.95
C LYS A 157 -12.27 -1.11 -3.95
N MET A 158 -13.09 -2.13 -3.69
CA MET A 158 -14.16 -2.03 -2.69
C MET A 158 -13.63 -1.94 -1.27
N LEU A 159 -12.55 -2.66 -0.95
CA LEU A 159 -11.86 -2.52 0.35
C LEU A 159 -11.21 -1.14 0.51
N GLN A 160 -10.65 -0.59 -0.57
CA GLN A 160 -10.13 0.78 -0.58
C GLN A 160 -11.24 1.81 -0.41
N LEU A 161 -12.39 1.61 -1.05
CA LEU A 161 -13.55 2.49 -0.93
C LEU A 161 -14.14 2.45 0.49
N LEU A 162 -14.18 1.27 1.12
CA LEU A 162 -14.51 1.12 2.53
C LEU A 162 -13.53 1.91 3.42
N SER A 163 -12.23 1.79 3.17
CA SER A 163 -11.20 2.54 3.91
C SER A 163 -11.38 4.06 3.75
N LEU A 164 -11.72 4.51 2.54
CA LEU A 164 -12.00 5.91 2.26
C LEU A 164 -13.25 6.39 3.02
N GLU A 165 -14.33 5.62 3.04
CA GLU A 165 -15.56 5.96 3.78
C GLU A 165 -15.30 6.11 5.28
N ILE A 166 -14.55 5.17 5.88
CA ILE A 166 -14.18 5.25 7.30
C ILE A 166 -13.36 6.51 7.56
N TRP A 167 -12.32 6.76 6.75
CA TRP A 167 -11.47 7.94 6.88
C TRP A 167 -12.28 9.24 6.72
N TYR A 168 -13.16 9.29 5.72
CA TYR A 168 -14.00 10.44 5.43
C TYR A 168 -14.95 10.73 6.61
N LYS A 169 -15.56 9.69 7.17
CA LYS A 169 -16.38 9.79 8.38
C LYS A 169 -15.61 10.23 9.62
N MET A 170 -14.36 9.81 9.76
CA MET A 170 -13.54 10.17 10.91
C MET A 170 -13.02 11.61 10.86
N PHE A 171 -12.64 12.08 9.68
CA PHE A 171 -11.82 13.29 9.57
C PHE A 171 -12.47 14.43 8.78
N ILE A 172 -13.54 14.15 8.02
CA ILE A 172 -14.23 15.17 7.22
C ILE A 172 -15.63 15.44 7.77
N THR A 173 -16.47 14.41 7.88
CA THR A 173 -17.84 14.58 8.37
C THR A 173 -17.96 14.44 9.89
N PHE A 174 -16.95 13.86 10.54
CA PHE A 174 -16.92 13.56 11.98
C PHE A 174 -18.09 12.69 12.46
N GLU A 175 -18.69 11.90 11.57
CA GLU A 175 -19.77 10.95 11.86
C GLU A 175 -19.27 9.70 12.62
N LEU A 176 -17.96 9.43 12.61
CA LEU A 176 -17.35 8.27 13.28
C LEU A 176 -16.21 8.71 14.20
N SER A 177 -16.20 8.18 15.42
CA SER A 177 -15.12 8.43 16.37
C SER A 177 -13.94 7.50 16.11
N PRO A 178 -12.67 7.93 16.30
CA PRO A 178 -11.50 7.05 16.19
C PRO A 178 -11.49 5.83 17.13
N LYS A 179 -12.39 5.79 18.11
CA LYS A 179 -12.55 4.66 19.05
C LYS A 179 -13.64 3.66 18.64
N SER A 180 -14.37 3.93 17.55
CA SER A 180 -15.45 3.07 17.08
C SER A 180 -14.89 1.85 16.33
N SER A 181 -15.50 0.69 16.50
CA SER A 181 -15.28 -0.50 15.68
C SER A 181 -16.42 -0.67 14.67
N LEU A 182 -16.10 -1.21 13.50
CA LEU A 182 -17.08 -1.69 12.52
C LEU A 182 -17.69 -3.03 12.94
#